data_AF-A0A3M1I6W1-F1
#
_entry.id   AF-A0A3M1I6W1-F1
#
_cell.length_a   1.000
_cell.length_b   1.000
_cell.length_c   1.000
_cell.angle_alpha   90.00
_cell.angle_beta   90.00
_cell.angle_gamma   90.00
#
_symmetry.space_group_name_H-M   'P 1'
#
loop_
_entity.id
_entity.type
_entity.pdbx_description
1 polymer ?
#
loop_
_entity_poly.entity_id
_entity_poly.type
_entity_poly.pdbx_seq_one_letter_code
_entity_poly.pdbx_strand_id
1 'polypeptide(L)'
;VLGLTLFFFFFLWQYRIKKELIRSGQYAKRERNYRELALLGGFLCLGAGIPLTIFFLAIDGLTYAALGGIIPLTLGIMLILYYVWAANHRD
;
A
#
# COMPACT_ATOMS: atom_id res chain seq x y z
N VAL A 1 -16.83 16.66 3.11
CA VAL A 1 -18.13 15.98 3.33
C VAL A 1 -18.37 14.86 2.32
N LEU A 2 -18.37 15.14 1.01
CA LEU A 2 -18.63 14.12 -0.03
C LEU A 2 -17.69 12.89 0.04
N GLY A 3 -16.39 13.09 0.28
CA GLY A 3 -15.45 11.98 0.41
C GLY A 3 -15.76 11.04 1.58
N LEU A 4 -16.16 11.58 2.73
CA LEU A 4 -16.52 10.77 3.91
C LEU A 4 -17.81 9.98 3.65
N THR A 5 -18.79 10.60 2.98
CA THR A 5 -20.04 9.96 2.59
C THR A 5 -19.80 8.80 1.63
N LEU A 6 -18.96 9.00 0.60
CA LEU A 6 -18.58 7.93 -0.34
C LEU A 6 -17.83 6.80 0.36
N PHE A 7 -16.92 7.13 1.28
CA PHE A 7 -16.17 6.13 2.03
C PHE A 7 -17.08 5.28 2.93
N PHE A 8 -18.03 5.94 3.61
CA PHE A 8 -19.04 5.27 4.42
C PHE A 8 -19.90 4.34 3.56
N PHE A 9 -20.37 4.80 2.41
CA PHE A 9 -21.20 4.01 1.51
C PHE A 9 -20.44 2.82 0.92
N PHE A 10 -19.17 3.02 0.54
CA PHE A 10 -18.28 1.95 0.08
C PHE A 10 -18.11 0.87 1.16
N PHE A 11 -17.89 1.27 2.41
CA PHE A 11 -17.73 0.34 3.52
C PHE A 11 -19.02 -0.45 3.81
N LEU A 12 -20.17 0.23 3.80
CA LEU A 12 -21.47 -0.40 3.98
C LEU A 12 -21.77 -1.41 2.86
N TRP A 13 -21.44 -1.07 1.61
CA TRP A 13 -21.61 -1.96 0.46
C TRP A 13 -20.72 -3.20 0.55
N GLN A 14 -19.45 -3.02 0.94
CA GLN A 14 -18.52 -4.13 1.20
C GLN A 14 -19.05 -5.08 2.28
N TYR A 15 -19.63 -4.55 3.37
CA TYR A 15 -20.24 -5.36 4.41
C TYR A 15 -21.42 -6.19 3.89
N ARG A 16 -22.31 -5.58 3.11
CA ARG A 16 -23.47 -6.29 2.51
C ARG A 16 -23.03 -7.42 1.59
N ILE A 17 -22.05 -7.18 0.70
CA ILE A 17 -21.51 -8.21 -0.20
C ILE A 17 -21.00 -9.41 0.60
N LYS A 18 -20.19 -9.17 1.64
CA LYS A 18 -19.64 -10.24 2.49
C LYS A 18 -20.75 -11.02 3.22
N LYS A 19 -21.75 -10.32 3.76
CA LYS A 19 -22.88 -10.95 4.46
C LYS A 19 -23.67 -11.89 3.54
N GLU A 20 -23.93 -11.46 2.31
CA GLU A 20 -24.66 -12.29 1.33
C GLU A 20 -23.81 -13.45 0.81
N LEU A 21 -22.50 -13.27 0.62
CA LEU A 21 -21.55 -14.36 0.29
C LEU A 21 -21.45 -15.42 1.40
N ILE A 22 -21.52 -15.01 2.68
CA ILE A 22 -21.57 -15.94 3.82
C ILE A 22 -22.90 -16.71 3.81
N ARG A 23 -24.01 -16.02 3.56
CA ARG A 23 -25.36 -16.63 3.52
C ARG A 23 -25.54 -17.61 2.36
N SER A 24 -24.93 -17.35 1.21
CA SER A 24 -25.01 -18.24 0.04
C SER A 24 -24.11 -19.48 0.14
N GLY A 25 -23.34 -19.63 1.24
CA GLY A 25 -22.38 -20.73 1.41
C GLY A 25 -21.16 -20.66 0.48
N GLN A 26 -21.08 -19.63 -0.38
CA GLN A 26 -19.98 -19.42 -1.33
C GLN A 26 -18.86 -18.53 -0.77
N TYR A 27 -18.74 -18.44 0.56
CA TYR A 27 -17.72 -17.63 1.18
C TYR A 27 -16.35 -18.30 1.03
N ALA A 28 -15.71 -18.06 -0.11
CA ALA A 28 -14.29 -18.31 -0.26
C ALA A 28 -13.54 -17.35 0.66
N LYS A 29 -12.80 -17.89 1.65
CA LYS A 29 -11.86 -17.10 2.44
C LYS A 29 -10.86 -16.50 1.46
N ARG A 30 -11.05 -15.23 1.10
CA ARG A 30 -10.16 -14.55 0.17
C ARG A 30 -8.79 -14.48 0.82
N GLU A 31 -7.88 -15.35 0.39
CA GLU A 31 -6.47 -15.27 0.70
C GLU A 31 -5.93 -14.02 0.01
N ARG A 32 -6.16 -12.87 0.66
CA ARG A 32 -5.61 -11.62 0.18
C ARG A 32 -4.10 -11.77 0.33
N ASN A 33 -3.40 -11.87 -0.80
CA ASN A 33 -1.96 -12.10 -0.79
C ASN A 33 -1.25 -10.80 -0.40
N TYR A 34 -1.26 -10.48 0.89
CA TYR A 34 -0.65 -9.29 1.48
C TYR A 34 0.82 -9.15 1.08
N ARG A 35 1.47 -10.27 0.81
CA ARG A 35 2.84 -10.35 0.33
C ARG A 35 3.00 -9.77 -1.09
N GLU A 36 2.14 -10.15 -2.03
CA GLU A 36 2.16 -9.58 -3.39
C GLU A 36 1.84 -8.09 -3.40
N LEU A 37 0.88 -7.67 -2.56
CA LEU A 37 0.56 -6.25 -2.39
C LEU A 37 1.74 -5.47 -1.83
N ALA A 38 2.48 -6.06 -0.89
CA ALA A 38 3.66 -5.42 -0.33
C ALA A 38 4.80 -5.29 -1.35
N LEU A 39 5.01 -6.31 -2.18
CA LEU A 39 6.00 -6.27 -3.25
C LEU A 39 5.65 -5.19 -4.28
N LEU A 40 4.41 -5.17 -4.76
CA LEU A 40 3.94 -4.20 -5.74
C LEU A 40 3.97 -2.77 -5.18
N GLY A 41 3.51 -2.59 -3.94
CA GLY A 41 3.58 -1.31 -3.24
C GLY A 41 5.01 -0.84 -3.03
N GLY A 42 5.92 -1.74 -2.65
CA GLY A 42 7.34 -1.46 -2.47
C GLY A 42 8.00 -0.97 -3.77
N PHE A 43 7.78 -1.67 -4.88
CA PHE A 43 8.27 -1.26 -6.20
C PHE A 43 7.69 0.08 -6.65
N LEU A 44 6.40 0.32 -6.44
CA LEU A 44 5.76 1.58 -6.80
C LEU A 44 6.34 2.75 -5.98
N CYS A 45 6.50 2.56 -4.67
CA CYS A 45 7.09 3.55 -3.77
C CYS A 45 8.56 3.82 -4.06
N LEU A 46 9.37 2.80 -4.39
CA LEU A 46 10.75 3.01 -4.83
C LEU A 46 10.81 3.71 -6.19
N GLY A 47 9.99 3.27 -7.14
CA GLY A 47 9.92 3.85 -8.48
C GLY A 47 9.54 5.33 -8.47
N ALA A 48 8.68 5.77 -7.53
CA ALA A 48 8.38 7.17 -7.31
C ALA A 48 9.43 7.88 -6.42
N GLY A 49 9.89 7.22 -5.36
CA GLY A 49 10.79 7.81 -4.37
C GLY A 49 12.18 8.12 -4.90
N ILE A 50 12.78 7.22 -5.68
CA ILE A 50 14.12 7.42 -6.27
C ILE A 50 14.18 8.68 -7.13
N PRO A 51 13.35 8.85 -8.18
CA PRO A 51 13.42 10.04 -9.02
C PRO A 51 13.05 11.30 -8.23
N LEU A 52 12.08 11.27 -7.30
CA LEU A 52 11.76 12.43 -6.47
C LEU A 52 12.93 12.84 -5.56
N THR A 53 13.60 11.88 -4.91
CA THR A 53 14.77 12.18 -4.07
C THR A 53 15.89 12.81 -4.88
N ILE A 54 16.25 12.21 -6.02
CA ILE A 54 17.30 12.72 -6.91
C ILE A 54 16.93 14.13 -7.40
N PHE A 55 15.68 14.33 -7.81
CA PHE A 55 15.21 15.62 -8.31
C PHE A 55 15.28 16.73 -7.25
N PHE A 56 14.78 16.48 -6.03
CA PHE A 56 14.82 17.47 -4.96
C PHE A 56 16.25 17.75 -4.48
N LEU A 57 17.10 16.71 -4.39
CA LEU A 57 18.52 16.86 -4.07
C LEU A 57 19.26 17.70 -5.12
N ALA A 58 18.92 17.54 -6.40
CA ALA A 58 19.58 18.25 -7.49
C ALA A 58 19.20 19.73 -7.57
N ILE A 59 17.96 20.09 -7.20
CA ILE A 59 17.46 21.47 -7.29
C ILE A 59 17.79 22.28 -6.04
N ASP A 60 17.32 21.83 -4.87
CA ASP A 60 17.37 22.61 -3.63
C ASP A 60 18.34 22.02 -2.59
N GLY A 61 18.87 20.82 -2.83
CA GLY A 61 19.68 20.10 -1.85
C GLY A 61 18.85 19.48 -0.72
N LEU A 62 19.38 19.46 0.50
CA LEU A 62 18.77 18.79 1.66
C LEU A 62 17.76 19.72 2.38
N THR A 63 16.68 20.09 1.71
CA THR A 63 15.62 20.95 2.26
C THR A 63 14.36 20.16 2.64
N TYR A 64 13.37 20.83 3.23
CA TYR A 64 12.06 20.21 3.54
C TYR A 64 11.38 19.59 2.31
N ALA A 65 11.66 20.10 1.10
CA ALA A 65 11.13 19.52 -0.14
C ALA A 65 11.66 18.09 -0.39
N ALA A 66 12.91 17.80 0.00
CA ALA A 66 13.52 16.48 -0.16
C ALA A 66 12.79 15.38 0.61
N LEU A 67 12.09 15.73 1.70
CA LEU A 67 11.23 14.79 2.44
C LEU A 67 10.14 14.19 1.54
N GLY A 68 9.66 14.94 0.54
CA GLY A 68 8.68 14.46 -0.44
C GLY A 68 9.17 13.24 -1.23
N GLY A 69 10.48 13.10 -1.46
CA GLY A 69 11.07 11.91 -2.07
C GLY A 69 11.54 10.87 -1.05
N ILE A 70 12.14 11.32 0.06
CA ILE A 70 12.74 10.42 1.06
C ILE A 70 11.67 9.57 1.74
N ILE A 71 10.49 10.14 2.00
CA ILE A 71 9.36 9.41 2.61
C ILE A 71 8.92 8.22 1.73
N PRO A 72 8.51 8.40 0.46
CA PRO A 72 8.13 7.27 -0.39
C PRO A 72 9.29 6.30 -0.63
N LEU A 73 10.54 6.77 -0.71
CA LEU A 73 11.70 5.88 -0.82
C LEU A 73 11.85 4.97 0.40
N THR A 74 11.75 5.55 1.61
CA THR A 74 11.82 4.80 2.87
C THR A 74 10.67 3.81 2.99
N LEU A 75 9.45 4.22 2.65
CA LEU A 75 8.29 3.32 2.60
C LEU A 75 8.51 2.16 1.62
N GLY A 76 9.04 2.44 0.43
CA GLY A 76 9.36 1.42 -0.56
C GLY A 76 10.31 0.35 -0.02
N ILE A 77 11.39 0.79 0.64
CA ILE A 77 12.36 -0.12 1.29
C ILE A 77 11.67 -0.97 2.38
N MET A 78 10.87 -0.35 3.27
CA MET A 78 10.22 -1.09 4.35
C MET A 78 9.20 -2.11 3.86
N LEU A 79 8.47 -1.80 2.78
CA LEU A 79 7.54 -2.76 2.15
C LEU A 79 8.27 -3.96 1.54
N ILE A 80 9.45 -3.75 0.95
CA ILE A 80 10.29 -4.83 0.42
C ILE A 80 10.88 -5.66 1.56
N LEU A 81 11.34 -5.02 2.64
CA LEU A 81 11.81 -5.72 3.84
C LEU A 81 10.70 -6.57 4.46
N TYR A 82 9.47 -6.06 4.52
CA TYR A 82 8.31 -6.83 4.95
C TYR A 82 8.06 -8.04 4.03
N TYR A 83 8.17 -7.88 2.72
CA TYR A 83 8.05 -8.99 1.78
C TYR A 83 9.06 -10.11 2.06
N VAL A 84 10.33 -9.74 2.32
CA VAL A 84 11.40 -10.70 2.62
C VAL A 84 11.15 -11.37 3.98
N TRP A 85 10.83 -10.59 5.01
CA TRP A 85 10.53 -11.11 6.35
C TRP A 85 9.34 -12.07 6.32
N ALA A 86 8.26 -11.70 5.63
CA ALA A 86 7.06 -12.53 5.48
C ALA A 86 7.29 -13.76 4.59
N ALA A 87 8.32 -13.75 3.73
CA ALA A 87 8.72 -14.93 2.97
C ALA A 87 9.44 -15.97 3.85
N ASN A 88 10.17 -15.52 4.87
CA ASN A 88 10.98 -16.35 5.78
C ASN A 88 10.21 -16.93 6.99
N HIS A 89 8.93 -16.59 7.16
CA HIS A 89 8.08 -17.10 8.26
C HIS A 89 6.95 -18.00 7.72
N ARG A 90 7.17 -18.63 6.56
CA ARG A 90 6.20 -19.51 5.91
C ARG A 90 6.60 -21.00 5.92
N ASP A 91 7.74 -21.28 6.54
CA ASP A 91 8.23 -22.56 7.06
C ASP A 91 7.79 -22.76 8.51
#